data_AF-X0WH19-F1
#
_entry.id   AF-X0WH19-F1
#
_cell.length_a   1.000
_cell.length_b   1.000
_cell.length_c   1.000
_cell.angle_alpha   90.00
_cell.angle_beta   90.00
_cell.angle_gamma   90.00
#
_symmetry.space_group_name_H-M   'P 1'
#
loop_
_entity.id
_entity.type
_entity.pdbx_description
1 polymer ?
#
loop_
_entity_poly.entity_id
_entity_poly.type
_entity_poly.pdbx_seq_one_letter_code
_entity_poly.pdbx_strand_id
1 'polypeptide(L)'
;VATIEVKSTLNKNDILQSTKAVKATKSLEPSIVTSFYAGFRPPSILSFVVAYDGPAKMSTVYNWTTEAARELEFSYPVLPPNAEERQLIASPAIDGIYVLGRGFIQYDNFPLGFLTDEINKSHPEAKWVIGTTASGNLLLLFTLLTVAVSGVSGSWLNPIPYLAQFSISGLELGD
;
A
#
# COMPACT_ATOMS: atom_id res chain seq x y z
N VAL A 1 -7.87 3.22 -5.30
CA VAL A 1 -6.86 2.19 -5.67
C VAL A 1 -5.53 2.43 -4.97
N ALA A 2 -5.01 3.67 -4.97
CA ALA A 2 -3.79 3.99 -4.24
C ALA A 2 -3.85 5.38 -3.55
N THR A 3 -3.01 5.57 -2.53
CA THR A 3 -2.60 6.88 -1.99
C THR A 3 -1.12 7.09 -2.30
N ILE A 4 -0.73 8.34 -2.59
CA ILE A 4 0.67 8.71 -2.87
C ILE A 4 0.97 9.99 -2.11
N GLU A 5 1.95 9.95 -1.22
CA GLU A 5 2.47 11.13 -0.54
C GLU A 5 3.79 11.56 -1.21
N VAL A 6 3.89 12.84 -1.56
CA VAL A 6 5.06 13.39 -2.27
C VAL A 6 5.85 14.32 -1.33
N LYS A 7 7.17 14.14 -1.27
CA LYS A 7 8.09 14.91 -0.43
C LYS A 7 9.19 15.56 -1.25
N SER A 8 9.63 16.75 -0.84
CA SER A 8 10.83 17.36 -1.41
C SER A 8 12.09 16.62 -0.94
N THR A 9 12.30 16.54 0.37
CA THR A 9 13.41 15.79 0.97
C THR A 9 12.85 14.87 2.04
N LEU A 10 13.14 13.57 1.93
CA LEU A 10 12.66 12.56 2.85
C LEU A 10 13.53 12.49 4.10
N ASN A 11 12.91 12.56 5.27
CA ASN A 11 13.55 12.30 6.56
C ASN A 11 12.76 11.25 7.39
N LYS A 12 13.29 10.92 8.57
CA LYS A 12 12.68 9.94 9.49
C LYS A 12 11.27 10.33 9.93
N ASN A 13 11.03 11.61 10.25
CA ASN A 13 9.73 12.07 10.72
C ASN A 13 8.67 11.99 9.62
N ASP A 14 9.05 12.25 8.37
CA ASP A 14 8.17 12.06 7.22
C ASP A 14 7.73 10.60 7.11
N ILE A 15 8.65 9.64 7.22
CA ILE A 15 8.30 8.21 7.18
C ILE A 15 7.34 7.84 8.31
N LEU A 16 7.59 8.31 9.54
CA LEU A 16 6.68 8.07 10.65
C LEU A 16 5.29 8.65 10.39
N GLN A 17 5.22 9.90 9.93
CA GLN A 17 3.96 10.57 9.61
C GLN A 17 3.18 9.84 8.52
N SER A 18 3.83 9.50 7.40
CA SER A 18 3.23 8.75 6.30
C SER A 18 2.76 7.37 6.78
N THR A 19 3.57 6.67 7.57
CA THR A 19 3.20 5.36 8.13
C THR A 19 1.95 5.45 9.00
N LYS A 20 1.87 6.47 9.87
CA LYS A 20 0.70 6.70 10.73
C LYS A 20 -0.56 7.00 9.92
N ALA A 21 -0.47 7.87 8.92
CA ALA A 21 -1.60 8.24 8.06
C ALA A 21 -2.11 7.03 7.26
N VAL A 22 -1.19 6.26 6.68
CA VAL A 22 -1.52 5.06 5.90
C VAL A 22 -2.12 3.98 6.78
N LYS A 23 -1.57 3.72 7.97
CA LYS A 23 -2.13 2.74 8.93
C LYS A 23 -3.59 3.09 9.28
N ALA A 24 -3.86 4.36 9.57
CA ALA A 24 -5.22 4.83 9.84
C ALA A 24 -6.14 4.65 8.62
N THR A 25 -5.65 4.97 7.42
CA THR A 25 -6.41 4.81 6.17
C THR A 25 -6.73 3.33 5.90
N LYS A 26 -5.77 2.43 6.11
CA LYS A 26 -5.93 0.98 5.91
C LYS A 26 -6.80 0.31 6.96
N SER A 27 -7.03 0.95 8.11
CA SER A 27 -8.00 0.47 9.11
C SER A 27 -9.45 0.82 8.80
N LEU A 28 -9.71 1.63 7.77
CA LEU A 28 -11.07 1.94 7.34
C LEU A 28 -11.68 0.73 6.64
N GLU A 29 -12.89 0.34 7.06
CA GLU A 29 -13.66 -0.71 6.40
C GLU A 29 -14.57 -0.09 5.33
N PRO A 30 -14.32 -0.36 4.04
CA PRO A 30 -15.16 0.17 2.98
C PRO A 30 -16.50 -0.58 2.94
N SER A 31 -17.62 0.15 2.94
CA SER A 31 -18.93 -0.47 2.74
C SER A 31 -19.23 -0.59 1.25
N ILE A 32 -18.85 -1.74 0.67
CA ILE A 32 -18.96 -1.99 -0.78
C ILE A 32 -19.65 -3.33 -1.02
N VAL A 33 -20.61 -3.35 -1.94
CA VAL A 33 -21.18 -4.59 -2.52
C VAL A 33 -20.40 -4.91 -3.79
N THR A 34 -19.88 -6.14 -3.90
CA THR A 34 -19.14 -6.61 -5.08
C THR A 34 -19.86 -7.78 -5.71
N SER A 35 -20.16 -7.70 -7.01
CA SER A 35 -20.80 -8.77 -7.77
C SER A 35 -19.79 -9.67 -8.47
N PHE A 36 -18.74 -9.09 -9.07
CA PHE A 36 -17.68 -9.85 -9.74
C PHE A 36 -16.37 -9.07 -9.76
N TYR A 37 -15.27 -9.77 -9.98
CA TYR A 37 -13.97 -9.19 -10.30
C TYR A 37 -13.20 -10.09 -11.26
N ALA A 38 -12.26 -9.51 -12.02
CA ALA A 38 -11.33 -10.20 -12.89
C ALA A 38 -9.97 -9.49 -12.90
N GLY A 39 -8.89 -10.27 -12.93
CA GLY A 39 -7.52 -9.74 -12.87
C GLY A 39 -7.05 -9.41 -11.45
N PHE A 40 -5.89 -8.76 -11.36
CA PHE A 40 -5.28 -8.40 -10.08
C PHE A 40 -6.08 -7.29 -9.38
N ARG A 41 -6.36 -7.50 -8.10
CA ARG A 41 -6.94 -6.52 -7.21
C ARG A 41 -6.06 -6.41 -5.96
N PRO A 42 -5.54 -5.22 -5.63
CA PRO A 42 -4.82 -5.02 -4.38
C PRO A 42 -5.64 -5.46 -3.16
N PRO A 43 -5.04 -6.18 -2.19
CA PRO A 43 -5.75 -6.68 -1.01
C PRO A 43 -6.19 -5.56 -0.04
N SER A 44 -5.58 -4.38 -0.16
CA SER A 44 -6.00 -3.13 0.46
C SER A 44 -5.60 -1.94 -0.41
N ILE A 45 -5.95 -0.72 -0.01
CA ILE A 45 -5.51 0.50 -0.73
C ILE A 45 -3.97 0.57 -0.74
N LEU A 46 -3.38 0.58 -1.94
CA LEU A 46 -1.93 0.72 -2.07
C LEU A 46 -1.50 2.08 -1.56
N SER A 47 -0.33 2.18 -0.95
CA SER A 47 0.12 3.41 -0.32
C SER A 47 1.61 3.62 -0.55
N PHE A 48 1.95 4.70 -1.23
CA PHE A 48 3.32 4.99 -1.66
C PHE A 48 3.82 6.31 -1.12
N VAL A 49 5.13 6.38 -0.87
CA VAL A 49 5.85 7.64 -0.63
C VAL A 49 6.81 7.88 -1.78
N VAL A 50 6.80 9.07 -2.36
CA VAL A 50 7.75 9.48 -3.40
C VAL A 50 8.49 10.72 -2.91
N ALA A 51 9.81 10.73 -2.99
CA ALA A 51 10.63 11.86 -2.59
C ALA A 51 11.66 12.25 -3.65
N TYR A 52 11.84 13.54 -3.89
CA TYR A 52 12.84 14.05 -4.83
C TYR A 52 14.27 13.86 -4.32
N ASP A 53 14.48 13.98 -3.00
CA ASP A 53 15.76 13.77 -2.34
C ASP A 53 15.59 13.05 -1.00
N GLY A 54 16.68 12.59 -0.41
CA GLY A 54 16.67 11.84 0.85
C GLY A 54 18.06 11.33 1.22
N PRO A 55 18.16 10.38 2.16
CA PRO A 55 19.46 9.84 2.57
C PRO A 55 20.17 9.14 1.41
N ALA A 56 21.50 9.10 1.48
CA ALA A 56 22.33 8.51 0.42
C ALA A 56 22.09 7.00 0.21
N LYS A 57 21.61 6.28 1.23
CA LYS A 57 21.41 4.82 1.19
C LYS A 57 19.96 4.46 1.45
N MET A 58 19.38 3.59 0.63
CA MET A 58 18.02 3.08 0.83
C MET A 58 17.87 2.25 2.11
N SER A 59 18.95 1.63 2.60
CA SER A 59 18.94 0.95 3.90
C SER A 59 18.62 1.90 5.07
N THR A 60 18.98 3.18 4.97
CA THR A 60 18.59 4.20 5.95
C THR A 60 17.08 4.40 5.97
N VAL A 61 16.45 4.49 4.80
CA VAL A 61 14.99 4.61 4.66
C VAL A 61 14.27 3.35 5.18
N TYR A 62 14.84 2.18 4.91
CA TYR A 62 14.30 0.91 5.41
C TYR A 62 14.34 0.85 6.94
N ASN A 63 15.45 1.27 7.55
CA ASN A 63 15.56 1.34 9.00
C ASN A 63 14.48 2.27 9.59
N TRP A 64 14.26 3.46 9.01
CA TRP A 64 13.17 4.34 9.43
C TRP A 64 11.79 3.69 9.33
N THR A 65 11.56 2.87 8.29
CA THR A 65 10.30 2.12 8.11
C THR A 65 10.10 1.08 9.22
N THR A 66 11.17 0.36 9.60
CA THR A 66 11.10 -0.61 10.71
C THR A 66 10.96 0.05 12.08
N GLU A 67 11.60 1.20 12.28
CA GLU A 67 11.47 2.01 13.48
C GLU A 67 10.04 2.56 13.63
N ALA A 68 9.46 3.08 12.54
CA ALA A 68 8.07 3.55 12.53
C ALA A 68 7.07 2.44 12.86
N ALA A 69 7.30 1.21 12.38
CA ALA A 69 6.47 0.07 12.73
C ALA A 69 6.54 -0.28 14.23
N ARG A 70 7.74 -0.21 14.81
CA ARG A 70 7.95 -0.41 16.26
C ARG A 70 7.28 0.69 17.08
N GLU A 71 7.43 1.95 16.67
CA GLU A 71 6.86 3.12 17.36
C GLU A 71 5.33 3.14 17.31
N LEU A 72 4.74 2.69 16.19
CA LEU A 72 3.29 2.60 16.01
C LEU A 72 2.72 1.23 16.43
N GLU A 73 3.53 0.41 17.11
CA GLU A 73 3.14 -0.88 17.71
C GLU A 73 2.40 -1.80 16.74
N PHE A 74 2.96 -2.02 15.55
CA PHE A 74 2.46 -3.03 14.62
C PHE A 74 3.58 -3.86 14.01
N SER A 75 3.23 -5.04 13.52
CA SER A 75 4.14 -5.92 12.80
C SER A 75 3.64 -6.17 11.38
N TYR A 76 4.59 -6.37 10.47
CA TYR A 76 4.27 -6.83 9.13
C TYR A 76 4.00 -8.34 9.16
N PRO A 77 2.91 -8.82 8.51
CA PRO A 77 2.56 -10.23 8.50
C PRO A 77 3.69 -11.05 7.86
N VAL A 78 3.70 -12.34 8.21
CA VAL A 78 4.53 -13.33 7.52
C VAL A 78 3.93 -13.54 6.14
N LEU A 79 4.76 -13.47 5.11
CA LEU A 79 4.35 -13.68 3.74
C LEU A 79 4.62 -15.14 3.34
N PRO A 80 3.67 -15.81 2.66
CA PRO A 80 3.86 -17.18 2.20
C PRO A 80 4.95 -17.26 1.12
N PRO A 81 5.49 -18.46 0.84
CA PRO A 81 6.52 -18.62 -0.17
C PRO A 81 6.01 -18.42 -1.61
N ASN A 82 4.71 -18.61 -1.84
CA ASN A 82 4.11 -18.51 -3.18
C ASN A 82 3.74 -17.06 -3.54
N ALA A 83 4.21 -16.59 -4.69
CA ALA A 83 3.98 -15.21 -5.13
C ALA A 83 2.51 -14.80 -5.28
N GLU A 84 1.61 -15.72 -5.66
CA GLU A 84 0.17 -15.42 -5.79
C GLU A 84 -0.49 -15.27 -4.40
N GLU A 85 -0.17 -16.14 -3.45
CA GLU A 85 -0.69 -16.06 -2.09
C GLU A 85 -0.21 -14.79 -1.36
N ARG A 86 1.03 -14.34 -1.64
CA ARG A 86 1.57 -13.08 -1.08
C ARG A 86 0.74 -11.87 -1.49
N GLN A 87 0.22 -11.87 -2.72
CA GLN A 87 -0.62 -10.79 -3.26
C GLN A 87 -1.96 -10.66 -2.53
N LEU A 88 -2.39 -11.67 -1.79
CA LEU A 88 -3.62 -11.64 -1.00
C LEU A 88 -3.41 -11.00 0.38
N ILE A 89 -2.16 -10.76 0.79
CA ILE A 89 -1.83 -10.23 2.12
C ILE A 89 -1.54 -8.73 2.01
N ALA A 90 -2.40 -7.94 2.66
CA ALA A 90 -2.23 -6.50 2.75
C ALA A 90 -1.02 -6.12 3.61
N SER A 91 -0.21 -5.18 3.13
CA SER A 91 0.68 -4.44 4.04
C SER A 91 -0.17 -3.65 5.04
N PRO A 92 0.16 -3.64 6.33
CA PRO A 92 -0.54 -2.86 7.35
C PRO A 92 -0.28 -1.34 7.24
N ALA A 93 0.74 -0.93 6.49
CA ALA A 93 1.14 0.47 6.34
C ALA A 93 1.61 0.76 4.90
N ILE A 94 2.73 1.45 4.71
CA ILE A 94 3.26 1.81 3.38
C ILE A 94 3.57 0.53 2.58
N ASP A 95 3.24 0.53 1.28
CA ASP A 95 3.53 -0.57 0.33
C ASP A 95 4.82 -0.30 -0.47
N GLY A 96 5.20 0.96 -0.66
CA GLY A 96 6.47 1.29 -1.29
C GLY A 96 6.96 2.71 -1.05
N ILE A 97 8.27 2.90 -1.10
CA ILE A 97 8.95 4.18 -0.92
C ILE A 97 9.94 4.36 -2.07
N TYR A 98 9.87 5.47 -2.79
CA TYR A 98 10.71 5.77 -3.94
C TYR A 98 11.44 7.09 -3.68
N VAL A 99 12.78 7.04 -3.65
CA VAL A 99 13.61 8.24 -3.55
C VAL A 99 14.34 8.42 -4.87
N LEU A 100 14.00 9.48 -5.60
CA LEU A 100 14.50 9.70 -6.95
C LEU A 100 16.02 9.82 -6.97
N GLY A 101 16.67 9.17 -7.93
CA GLY A 101 18.13 9.11 -8.01
C GLY A 101 18.81 8.25 -6.93
N ARG A 102 18.06 7.64 -6.00
CA ARG A 102 18.62 6.78 -4.93
C ARG A 102 18.14 5.34 -5.03
N GLY A 103 16.83 5.10 -5.16
CA GLY A 103 16.30 3.74 -5.14
C GLY A 103 14.87 3.62 -4.66
N PHE A 104 14.50 2.41 -4.26
CA PHE A 104 13.16 2.09 -3.78
C PHE A 104 13.18 1.05 -2.67
N ILE A 105 12.09 1.02 -1.92
CA ILE A 105 11.70 -0.06 -1.01
C ILE A 105 10.31 -0.48 -1.44
N GLN A 106 10.06 -1.77 -1.61
CA GLN A 106 8.77 -2.29 -2.03
C GLN A 106 8.38 -3.49 -1.17
N TYR A 107 7.16 -3.47 -0.64
CA TYR A 107 6.57 -4.61 0.04
C TYR A 107 6.19 -5.67 -0.99
N ASP A 108 6.54 -6.92 -0.73
CA ASP A 108 6.48 -7.98 -1.75
C ASP A 108 5.10 -8.67 -1.80
N ASN A 109 4.06 -7.88 -2.05
CA ASN A 109 2.66 -8.32 -2.19
C ASN A 109 2.06 -7.89 -3.55
N PHE A 110 2.90 -7.73 -4.57
CA PHE A 110 2.49 -7.18 -5.86
C PHE A 110 2.87 -8.11 -7.03
N PRO A 111 2.04 -8.24 -8.09
CA PRO A 111 2.33 -9.12 -9.23
C PRO A 111 3.67 -8.84 -9.90
N LEU A 112 4.06 -7.56 -9.96
CA LEU A 112 5.36 -7.13 -10.44
C LEU A 112 6.35 -7.13 -9.26
N GLY A 113 6.74 -8.34 -8.87
CA GLY A 113 7.70 -8.60 -7.80
C GLY A 113 9.12 -8.85 -8.35
N PHE A 114 10.09 -8.80 -7.43
CA PHE A 114 11.49 -9.14 -7.73
C PHE A 114 11.89 -10.49 -7.13
N LEU A 115 11.13 -11.00 -6.15
CA LEU A 115 11.41 -12.26 -5.49
C LEU A 115 10.69 -13.39 -6.22
N THR A 116 11.40 -14.50 -6.46
CA THR A 116 10.82 -15.72 -6.99
C THR A 116 10.34 -16.62 -5.86
N ASP A 117 9.46 -17.58 -6.16
CA ASP A 117 9.03 -18.59 -5.19
C ASP A 117 10.21 -19.35 -4.57
N GLU A 118 11.30 -19.56 -5.31
CA GLU A 118 12.50 -20.22 -4.80
C GLU A 118 13.23 -19.35 -3.76
N ILE A 119 13.41 -18.06 -4.04
CA ILE A 119 14.00 -17.10 -3.09
C ILE A 119 13.11 -16.98 -1.84
N ASN A 120 11.79 -16.92 -2.02
CA ASN A 120 10.85 -16.81 -0.91
C ASN A 120 10.86 -18.07 -0.02
N LYS A 121 11.09 -19.26 -0.60
CA LYS A 121 11.27 -20.51 0.18
C LYS A 121 12.57 -20.52 0.98
N SER A 122 13.67 -20.00 0.42
CA SER A 122 14.96 -19.96 1.12
C SER A 122 15.06 -18.81 2.12
N HIS A 123 14.24 -17.76 1.98
CA HIS A 123 14.17 -16.58 2.84
C HIS A 123 12.72 -16.28 3.27
N PRO A 124 12.09 -17.12 4.09
CA PRO A 124 10.69 -16.96 4.49
C PRO A 124 10.41 -15.67 5.28
N GLU A 125 11.45 -15.04 5.83
CA GLU A 125 11.37 -13.75 6.52
C GLU A 125 11.34 -12.55 5.56
N ALA A 126 11.72 -12.75 4.29
CA ALA A 126 11.80 -11.69 3.30
C ALA A 126 10.40 -11.23 2.90
N LYS A 127 10.13 -9.94 3.12
CA LYS A 127 8.86 -9.26 2.78
C LYS A 127 9.06 -7.89 2.13
N TRP A 128 10.31 -7.46 2.05
CA TRP A 128 10.71 -6.19 1.49
C TRP A 128 11.81 -6.41 0.45
N VAL A 129 11.67 -5.75 -0.68
CA VAL A 129 12.73 -5.61 -1.67
C VAL A 129 13.31 -4.21 -1.53
N ILE A 130 14.62 -4.12 -1.38
CA ILE A 130 15.35 -2.85 -1.29
C ILE A 130 16.26 -2.75 -2.52
N GLY A 131 15.94 -1.83 -3.41
CA GLY A 131 16.71 -1.60 -4.64
C GLY A 131 17.45 -0.27 -4.59
N THR A 132 18.74 -0.27 -4.97
CA THR A 132 19.49 0.96 -5.23
C THR A 132 19.56 1.17 -6.74
N THR A 133 19.02 2.29 -7.23
CA THR A 133 19.05 2.62 -8.66
C THR A 133 18.97 4.13 -8.85
N ALA A 134 19.76 4.64 -9.79
CA ALA A 134 19.77 6.06 -10.15
C ALA A 134 18.57 6.46 -11.03
N SER A 135 17.92 5.50 -11.68
CA SER A 135 16.81 5.75 -12.61
C SER A 135 15.79 4.62 -12.61
N GLY A 136 14.62 4.88 -13.22
CA GLY A 136 13.55 3.88 -13.36
C GLY A 136 12.61 3.76 -12.16
N ASN A 137 12.84 4.51 -11.06
CA ASN A 137 11.98 4.51 -9.88
C ASN A 137 10.52 4.86 -10.22
N LEU A 138 10.33 5.95 -10.99
CA LEU A 138 8.99 6.38 -11.42
C LEU A 138 8.37 5.46 -12.45
N LEU A 139 9.19 4.84 -13.32
CA LEU A 139 8.70 3.87 -14.29
C LEU A 139 8.18 2.61 -13.57
N LEU A 140 8.91 2.14 -12.57
CA LEU A 140 8.47 1.03 -11.71
C LEU A 140 7.15 1.38 -11.03
N LEU A 141 7.08 2.52 -10.33
CA LEU A 141 5.83 2.99 -9.70
C LEU A 141 4.67 3.09 -10.68
N PHE A 142 4.90 3.71 -11.84
CA PHE A 142 3.90 3.84 -12.90
C PHE A 142 3.38 2.47 -13.38
N THR A 143 4.29 1.51 -13.56
CA THR A 143 3.92 0.15 -13.99
C THR A 143 3.10 -0.56 -12.92
N LEU A 144 3.48 -0.43 -11.65
CA LEU A 144 2.72 -0.97 -10.51
C LEU A 144 1.31 -0.38 -10.48
N LEU A 145 1.17 0.93 -10.61
CA LEU A 145 -0.13 1.60 -10.65
C LEU A 145 -0.98 1.13 -11.85
N THR A 146 -0.35 0.96 -13.02
CA THR A 146 -1.02 0.46 -14.23
C THR A 146 -1.59 -0.95 -14.00
N VAL A 147 -0.81 -1.85 -13.41
CA VAL A 147 -1.29 -3.20 -13.05
C VAL A 147 -2.41 -3.12 -12.00
N ALA A 148 -2.29 -2.26 -10.99
CA ALA A 148 -3.30 -2.09 -9.95
C ALA A 148 -4.66 -1.62 -10.48
N VAL A 149 -4.69 -0.83 -11.56
CA VAL A 149 -5.93 -0.34 -12.18
C VAL A 149 -6.39 -1.19 -13.37
N SER A 150 -5.59 -2.18 -13.80
CA SER A 150 -5.94 -3.07 -14.91
C SER A 150 -7.01 -4.11 -14.55
N GLY A 151 -7.18 -4.39 -13.25
CA GLY A 151 -8.25 -5.25 -12.76
C GLY A 151 -9.63 -4.62 -12.97
N VAL A 152 -10.63 -5.45 -13.25
CA VAL A 152 -12.03 -5.04 -13.42
C VAL A 152 -12.83 -5.55 -12.23
N SER A 153 -13.66 -4.68 -11.64
CA SER A 153 -14.60 -5.07 -10.57
C SER A 153 -15.96 -4.41 -10.77
N GLY A 154 -17.03 -5.21 -10.71
CA GLY A 154 -18.40 -4.72 -10.54
C GLY A 154 -18.68 -4.50 -9.07
N SER A 155 -18.33 -3.31 -8.56
CA SER A 155 -18.44 -2.94 -7.16
C SER A 155 -19.15 -1.60 -6.99
N TRP A 156 -20.05 -1.50 -6.01
CA TRP A 156 -20.79 -0.27 -5.69
C TRP A 156 -20.72 0.03 -4.21
N LEU A 157 -20.72 1.32 -3.87
CA LEU A 157 -20.86 1.77 -2.50
C LEU A 157 -22.22 1.28 -1.96
N ASN A 158 -22.22 0.70 -0.75
CA ASN A 158 -23.43 0.56 0.03
C ASN A 158 -23.65 1.86 0.82
N PRO A 159 -24.61 2.72 0.46
CA PRO A 159 -24.79 4.00 1.14
C PRO A 159 -25.45 3.85 2.52
N ILE A 160 -26.11 2.73 2.80
CA ILE A 160 -26.96 2.58 4.00
C ILE A 160 -26.19 2.83 5.31
N PRO A 161 -24.98 2.29 5.53
CA PRO A 161 -24.23 2.55 6.76
C PRO A 161 -23.82 4.02 6.94
N TYR A 162 -23.62 4.76 5.84
CA TYR A 162 -23.28 6.19 5.88
C TYR A 162 -24.48 7.08 6.22
N LEU A 163 -25.70 6.55 6.06
CA LEU A 163 -26.95 7.25 6.40
C LEU A 163 -27.44 6.93 7.82
N ALA A 164 -26.69 6.17 8.62
CA ALA A 164 -27.15 5.74 9.96
C ALA A 164 -27.48 6.90 10.92
N GLN A 165 -26.93 8.09 10.68
CA GLN A 165 -27.19 9.30 11.47
C GLN A 165 -28.18 10.26 10.80
N PHE A 166 -28.66 9.95 9.60
CA PHE A 166 -29.65 10.75 8.90
C PHE A 166 -31.04 10.53 9.52
N SER A 167 -31.76 11.61 9.83
CA SER A 167 -33.13 11.56 10.33
C SER A 167 -33.98 12.65 9.70
N ILE A 168 -35.26 12.35 9.49
CA ILE A 168 -36.27 13.29 8.99
C ILE A 168 -37.34 13.44 10.07
N SER A 169 -37.61 14.68 10.47
CA SER A 169 -38.56 14.99 11.55
C SER A 169 -39.97 15.33 11.08
N GLY A 170 -40.19 15.54 9.77
CA GLY A 170 -41.48 15.91 9.19
C GLY A 170 -41.72 15.15 7.89
N LEU A 171 -42.21 13.92 8.00
CA LEU A 171 -42.53 13.08 6.86
C LEU A 171 -44.03 13.20 6.59
N GLU A 172 -44.38 13.88 5.52
CA GLU A 172 -45.75 14.00 5.03
C GLU A 172 -45.95 13.04 3.86
N LEU A 173 -47.08 12.35 3.82
CA LEU A 173 -47.45 11.47 2.72
C LEU A 173 -48.26 12.30 1.71
N GLY A 174 -47.87 12.24 0.44
CA GLY A 174 -48.65 12.82 -0.65
C GLY A 174 -49.50 11.74 -1.33
N ASP A 175 -50.75 12.10 -1.65
CA ASP A 175 -51.66 11.34 -2.53
C ASP A 175 -51.47 11.72 -4.00
#